data_AF-A0A9E8YZB1-F1
#
_entry.id   AF-A0A9E8YZB1-F1
#
_cell.length_a   1.000
_cell.length_b   1.000
_cell.length_c   1.000
_cell.angle_alpha   90.00
_cell.angle_beta   90.00
_cell.angle_gamma   90.00
#
_symmetry.space_group_name_H-M   'P 1'
#
loop_
_entity.id
_entity.type
_entity.pdbx_description
1 polymer ?
#
loop_
_entity_poly.entity_id
_entity_poly.type
_entity_poly.pdbx_seq_one_letter_code
_entity_poly.pdbx_strand_id
1 'polypeptide(L)'
;MTYNHERMLQLWPKRQKFRDLGLTPDNREFYEYRRRISESIDWTKKNKYFSIAEDFINNKINLYDYMLQFQFLINSTRYEKDQLLNDFNKLKNFNYNPASYGFNKVVGAFFEDWDLYDPTGPDEFDPDPDYPSDEEFRLSIKATFDKYHNSWKE
;
A
#
# COMPACT_ATOMS: atom_id res chain seq x y z
N MET A 1 -6.03 -1.48 22.08
CA MET A 1 -6.78 -2.55 21.39
C MET A 1 -5.80 -3.66 21.06
N THR A 2 -5.80 -4.75 21.82
CA THR A 2 -4.88 -5.88 21.60
C THR A 2 -5.22 -6.53 20.26
N TYR A 3 -4.27 -6.60 19.33
CA TYR A 3 -4.43 -7.37 18.10
C TYR A 3 -4.53 -8.85 18.49
N ASN A 4 -5.75 -9.35 18.64
CA ASN A 4 -5.96 -10.76 18.95
C ASN A 4 -6.03 -11.55 17.63
N HIS A 5 -4.91 -12.14 17.22
CA HIS A 5 -4.81 -13.08 16.11
C HIS A 5 -5.92 -14.16 16.13
N GLU A 6 -6.29 -14.62 17.33
CA GLU A 6 -7.35 -15.62 17.51
C GLU A 6 -8.71 -15.12 17.02
N ARG A 7 -8.97 -13.81 17.09
CA ARG A 7 -10.20 -13.21 16.61
C ARG A 7 -10.28 -13.26 15.09
N MET A 8 -9.16 -13.05 14.40
CA MET A 8 -9.10 -13.23 12.94
C MET A 8 -9.34 -14.67 12.50
N LEU A 9 -8.77 -15.64 13.23
CA LEU A 9 -9.05 -17.06 13.00
C LEU A 9 -10.54 -17.40 13.17
N GLN A 10 -11.25 -16.71 14.06
CA GLN A 10 -12.70 -16.92 14.25
C GLN A 10 -13.55 -16.26 13.16
N LEU A 11 -13.11 -15.12 12.62
CA LEU A 11 -13.87 -14.36 11.63
C LEU A 11 -13.78 -14.98 10.22
N TRP A 12 -12.64 -15.58 9.87
CA TRP A 12 -12.42 -16.10 8.52
C TRP A 12 -13.35 -17.25 8.12
N PRO A 13 -13.51 -18.35 8.90
CA PRO A 13 -14.40 -19.45 8.54
C PRO A 13 -15.87 -19.01 8.49
N LYS A 14 -16.26 -18.09 9.38
CA LYS A 14 -17.61 -17.50 9.37
C LYS A 14 -17.86 -16.79 8.04
N ARG A 15 -16.92 -15.97 7.58
CA ARG A 15 -17.02 -15.25 6.30
C ARG A 15 -17.11 -16.20 5.10
N GLN A 16 -16.30 -17.26 5.07
CA GLN A 16 -16.37 -18.26 4.01
C GLN A 16 -17.76 -18.91 3.96
N LYS A 17 -18.28 -19.33 5.11
CA LYS A 17 -19.62 -19.90 5.24
C LYS A 17 -20.72 -18.95 4.78
N PHE A 18 -20.65 -17.66 5.14
CA PHE A 18 -21.63 -16.67 4.65
C PHE A 18 -21.55 -16.48 3.13
N ARG A 19 -20.34 -16.47 2.55
CA ARG A 19 -20.14 -16.39 1.10
C ARG A 19 -20.74 -17.59 0.38
N ASP A 20 -20.52 -18.79 0.91
CA ASP A 20 -21.08 -20.03 0.37
C ASP A 20 -22.62 -20.06 0.46
N LEU A 21 -23.20 -19.32 1.41
CA LEU A 21 -24.65 -19.16 1.59
C LEU A 21 -25.24 -17.97 0.80
N GLY A 22 -24.45 -17.23 0.02
CA GLY A 22 -24.90 -16.04 -0.70
C GLY A 22 -25.30 -14.86 0.20
N LEU A 23 -24.89 -14.89 1.47
CA LEU A 23 -25.20 -13.87 2.46
C LEU A 23 -24.10 -12.82 2.54
N THR A 24 -24.47 -11.59 2.91
CA THR A 24 -23.51 -10.49 3.15
C THR A 24 -23.30 -10.31 4.65
N PRO A 25 -22.20 -10.79 5.24
CA PRO A 25 -21.92 -10.59 6.65
C PRO A 25 -21.47 -9.16 6.94
N ASP A 26 -21.73 -8.68 8.16
CA ASP A 26 -21.04 -7.49 8.68
C ASP A 26 -19.55 -7.83 8.81
N ASN A 27 -18.78 -7.30 7.85
CA ASN A 27 -17.36 -7.58 7.68
C ASN A 27 -16.48 -6.47 8.26
N ARG A 28 -17.04 -5.48 8.98
CA ARG A 28 -16.27 -4.32 9.44
C ARG A 28 -15.05 -4.73 10.26
N GLU A 29 -15.26 -5.62 11.22
CA GLU A 29 -14.18 -6.14 12.09
C GLU A 29 -13.11 -6.87 11.25
N PHE A 30 -13.53 -7.70 10.30
CA PHE A 30 -12.63 -8.41 9.39
C PHE A 30 -11.80 -7.48 8.50
N TYR A 31 -12.41 -6.44 7.94
CA TYR A 31 -11.71 -5.45 7.13
C TYR A 31 -10.73 -4.63 7.95
N GLU A 32 -11.07 -4.25 9.18
CA GLU A 32 -10.15 -3.58 10.09
C GLU A 32 -8.91 -4.43 10.37
N TYR A 33 -9.08 -5.72 10.59
CA TYR A 33 -7.95 -6.62 10.77
C TYR A 33 -7.11 -6.79 9.50
N ARG A 34 -7.72 -7.00 8.33
CA ARG A 34 -6.97 -7.03 7.05
C ARG A 34 -6.22 -5.73 6.81
N ARG A 35 -6.81 -4.59 7.12
CA ARG A 35 -6.17 -3.27 7.02
C ARG A 35 -4.91 -3.21 7.89
N ARG A 36 -5.01 -3.60 9.17
CA ARG A 36 -3.86 -3.63 10.10
C ARG A 36 -2.75 -4.56 9.65
N ILE A 37 -3.10 -5.73 9.12
CA ILE A 37 -2.12 -6.66 8.53
C ILE A 37 -1.40 -6.00 7.36
N SER A 38 -2.16 -5.45 6.41
CA SER A 38 -1.62 -4.75 5.25
C SER A 38 -0.69 -3.61 5.65
N GLU A 39 -1.12 -2.77 6.59
CA GLU A 39 -0.34 -1.64 7.11
C GLU A 39 0.98 -2.07 7.74
N SER A 40 0.98 -3.12 8.56
CA SER A 40 2.22 -3.63 9.15
C SER A 40 3.16 -4.24 8.11
N ILE A 41 2.63 -4.88 7.06
CA ILE A 41 3.46 -5.38 5.95
C ILE A 41 4.06 -4.21 5.17
N ASP A 42 3.27 -3.18 4.85
CA ASP A 42 3.76 -1.97 4.18
C ASP A 42 4.84 -1.28 5.02
N TRP A 43 4.63 -1.24 6.34
CA TRP A 43 5.56 -0.66 7.30
C TRP A 43 6.94 -1.32 7.28
N THR A 44 7.03 -2.65 7.07
CA THR A 44 8.33 -3.33 6.93
C THR A 44 9.17 -2.80 5.76
N LYS A 45 8.53 -2.11 4.81
CA LYS A 45 9.13 -1.55 3.61
C LYS A 45 9.13 -0.02 3.62
N LYS A 46 8.78 0.63 4.75
CA LYS A 46 8.68 2.10 4.84
C LYS A 46 9.92 2.81 4.31
N ASN A 47 11.11 2.34 4.68
CA ASN A 47 12.37 2.95 4.26
C ASN A 47 12.58 2.82 2.74
N LYS A 48 12.09 1.74 2.11
CA LYS A 48 12.17 1.57 0.65
C LYS A 48 11.25 2.55 -0.07
N TYR A 49 10.02 2.72 0.42
CA TYR A 49 9.10 3.73 -0.12
C TYR A 49 9.72 5.13 -0.08
N PHE A 50 10.27 5.52 1.07
CA PHE A 50 10.93 6.82 1.20
C PHE A 50 12.21 6.94 0.37
N SER A 51 13.03 5.89 0.29
CA SER A 51 14.26 5.90 -0.52
C SER A 51 13.97 6.09 -2.00
N ILE A 52 12.96 5.39 -2.55
CA ILE A 52 12.57 5.53 -3.97
C ILE A 52 12.10 6.97 -4.24
N ALA A 53 11.27 7.53 -3.35
CA ALA A 53 10.82 8.92 -3.46
C ALA A 53 11.99 9.92 -3.33
N GLU A 54 12.90 9.72 -2.39
CA GLU A 54 14.06 10.59 -2.17
C GLU A 54 15.04 10.55 -3.36
N ASP A 55 15.30 9.38 -3.93
CA ASP A 55 16.16 9.23 -5.09
C ASP A 55 15.55 9.91 -6.32
N PHE A 56 14.22 9.84 -6.46
CA PHE A 56 13.51 10.62 -7.48
C PHE A 56 13.66 12.11 -7.18
N ILE A 57 13.20 12.62 -6.03
CA ILE A 57 13.28 14.06 -5.68
C ILE A 57 14.68 14.66 -5.91
N ASN A 58 15.74 13.91 -5.62
CA ASN A 58 17.14 14.34 -5.77
C ASN A 58 17.74 14.11 -7.17
N ASN A 59 16.92 13.81 -8.18
CA ASN A 59 17.33 13.55 -9.56
C ASN A 59 18.34 12.39 -9.72
N LYS A 60 18.37 11.43 -8.79
CA LYS A 60 19.20 10.22 -8.92
C LYS A 60 18.59 9.19 -9.86
N ILE A 61 17.26 9.19 -9.96
CA ILE A 61 16.48 8.37 -10.90
C ILE A 61 15.50 9.26 -11.66
N ASN A 62 15.22 8.89 -12.91
CA ASN A 62 14.21 9.55 -13.73
C ASN A 62 12.79 9.06 -13.36
N LEU A 63 11.78 9.65 -13.98
CA LEU A 63 10.38 9.32 -13.73
C LEU A 63 10.04 7.87 -14.04
N TYR A 64 10.49 7.37 -15.19
CA TYR A 64 10.25 5.99 -15.57
C TYR A 64 10.82 5.00 -14.54
N ASP A 65 12.04 5.23 -14.08
CA ASP A 65 12.69 4.43 -13.05
C ASP A 65 11.98 4.52 -11.69
N TYR A 66 11.48 5.71 -11.33
CA TYR A 66 10.65 5.89 -10.14
C TYR A 66 9.37 5.06 -10.22
N MET A 67 8.61 5.18 -11.30
CA MET A 67 7.36 4.46 -11.52
C MET A 67 7.57 2.95 -11.48
N LEU A 68 8.58 2.44 -12.18
CA LEU A 68 8.91 1.01 -12.19
C LEU A 68 9.28 0.48 -10.81
N GLN A 69 10.17 1.18 -10.09
CA GLN A 69 10.61 0.74 -8.76
C GLN A 69 9.47 0.77 -7.75
N PHE A 70 8.64 1.81 -7.81
CA PHE A 70 7.47 1.94 -6.95
C PHE A 70 6.47 0.81 -7.24
N GLN A 71 6.12 0.59 -8.52
CA GLN A 71 5.25 -0.52 -8.95
C GLN A 71 5.75 -1.88 -8.47
N PHE A 72 7.04 -2.15 -8.65
CA PHE A 72 7.65 -3.40 -8.22
C PHE A 72 7.54 -3.59 -6.70
N LEU A 73 7.80 -2.53 -5.92
CA LEU A 73 7.67 -2.57 -4.48
C LEU A 73 6.21 -2.86 -4.07
N ILE A 74 5.24 -2.24 -4.71
CA ILE A 74 3.82 -2.50 -4.43
C ILE A 74 3.44 -3.92 -4.77
N ASN A 75 3.80 -4.40 -5.97
CA ASN A 75 3.41 -5.73 -6.44
C ASN A 75 4.01 -6.83 -5.56
N SER A 76 5.28 -6.69 -5.19
CA SER A 76 5.94 -7.61 -4.24
C SER A 76 5.27 -7.58 -2.86
N THR A 77 4.87 -6.39 -2.39
CA THR A 77 4.18 -6.22 -1.11
C THR A 77 2.77 -6.79 -1.14
N ARG A 78 2.04 -6.62 -2.24
CA ARG A 78 0.73 -7.23 -2.47
C ARG A 78 0.82 -8.75 -2.47
N TYR A 79 1.81 -9.30 -3.15
CA TYR A 79 2.05 -10.75 -3.14
C TYR A 79 2.29 -11.27 -1.72
N GLU A 80 3.08 -10.57 -0.90
CA GLU A 80 3.32 -10.93 0.49
C GLU A 80 2.04 -10.85 1.35
N LYS A 81 1.24 -9.78 1.17
CA LYS A 81 -0.08 -9.64 1.81
C LYS A 81 -0.98 -10.82 1.46
N ASP A 82 -1.06 -11.18 0.19
CA ASP A 82 -1.90 -12.29 -0.26
C ASP A 82 -1.40 -13.63 0.28
N GLN A 83 -0.08 -13.86 0.31
CA GLN A 83 0.50 -15.06 0.92
C GLN A 83 0.17 -15.17 2.41
N LEU A 84 0.25 -14.07 3.16
CA LEU A 84 -0.06 -14.07 4.59
C LEU A 84 -1.57 -14.21 4.84
N LEU A 85 -2.40 -13.52 4.06
CA LEU A 85 -3.85 -13.51 4.24
C LEU A 85 -4.51 -14.82 3.80
N ASN A 86 -3.87 -15.59 2.93
CA ASN A 86 -4.34 -16.90 2.49
C ASN A 86 -3.73 -18.07 3.29
N ASP A 87 -2.69 -17.84 4.09
CA ASP A 87 -2.04 -18.86 4.93
C ASP A 87 -2.27 -18.59 6.43
N PHE A 88 -3.30 -19.23 6.98
CA PHE A 88 -3.69 -19.10 8.39
C PHE A 88 -2.61 -19.51 9.39
N ASN A 89 -1.68 -20.38 9.00
CA ASN A 89 -0.59 -20.76 9.89
C ASN A 89 0.46 -19.66 9.98
N LYS A 90 0.72 -18.92 8.90
CA LYS A 90 1.60 -17.75 8.94
C LYS A 90 1.00 -16.60 9.76
N LEU A 91 -0.33 -16.45 9.76
CA LEU A 91 -1.01 -15.45 10.59
C LEU A 91 -0.79 -15.68 12.10
N LYS A 92 -0.55 -16.91 12.56
CA LYS A 92 -0.33 -17.23 13.99
C LYS A 92 0.85 -16.49 14.60
N ASN A 93 1.88 -16.28 13.79
CA ASN A 93 3.11 -15.63 14.21
C ASN A 93 3.15 -14.14 13.81
N PHE A 94 2.09 -13.64 13.16
CA PHE A 94 2.03 -12.25 12.77
C PHE A 94 1.75 -11.37 13.99
N ASN A 95 2.70 -10.49 14.28
CA ASN A 95 2.54 -9.45 15.29
C ASN A 95 2.26 -8.11 14.61
N TYR A 96 1.12 -7.53 14.93
CA TYR A 96 0.78 -6.19 14.45
C TYR A 96 1.75 -5.17 15.03
N ASN A 97 2.28 -4.28 14.18
CA ASN A 97 3.07 -3.15 14.64
C ASN A 97 2.15 -1.93 14.84
N PRO A 98 1.95 -1.43 16.07
CA PRO A 98 1.14 -0.23 16.31
C PRO A 98 1.65 1.01 15.56
N ALA A 99 2.97 1.11 15.36
CA ALA A 99 3.59 2.19 14.59
C ALA A 99 3.24 2.13 13.09
N SER A 100 2.61 1.06 12.60
CA SER A 100 2.14 0.99 11.21
C SER A 100 0.75 1.61 10.99
N TYR A 101 0.03 1.98 12.06
CA TYR A 101 -1.37 2.41 11.97
C TYR A 101 -1.57 3.61 11.04
N GLY A 102 -2.25 3.41 9.90
CA GLY A 102 -2.51 4.46 8.92
C GLY A 102 -1.38 4.71 7.92
N PHE A 103 -0.32 3.89 7.93
CA PHE A 103 0.77 3.98 6.95
C PHE A 103 0.31 3.73 5.51
N ASN A 104 -0.78 3.00 5.32
CA ASN A 104 -1.43 2.82 4.01
C ASN A 104 -1.81 4.15 3.35
N LYS A 105 -2.08 5.22 4.13
CA LYS A 105 -2.35 6.56 3.59
C LYS A 105 -1.12 7.21 2.98
N VAL A 106 0.07 6.88 3.48
CA VAL A 106 1.34 7.34 2.92
C VAL A 106 1.59 6.65 1.59
N VAL A 107 1.45 5.32 1.58
CA VAL A 107 1.58 4.51 0.35
C VAL A 107 0.55 4.97 -0.68
N GLY A 108 -0.69 5.21 -0.26
CA GLY A 108 -1.77 5.74 -1.09
C GLY A 108 -1.47 7.13 -1.65
N ALA A 109 -0.92 8.05 -0.85
CA ALA A 109 -0.58 9.39 -1.34
C ALA A 109 0.47 9.36 -2.45
N PHE A 110 1.53 8.55 -2.31
CA PHE A 110 2.50 8.35 -3.39
C PHE A 110 1.90 7.64 -4.63
N PHE A 111 0.80 6.91 -4.45
CA PHE A 111 0.08 6.19 -5.51
C PHE A 111 -0.92 7.09 -6.25
N GLU A 112 -1.64 7.96 -5.53
CA GLU A 112 -2.57 8.93 -6.11
C GLU A 112 -1.84 9.88 -7.05
N ASP A 113 -0.61 10.26 -6.70
CA ASP A 113 0.28 10.99 -7.61
C ASP A 113 0.51 10.19 -8.91
N TRP A 114 0.60 8.86 -8.83
CA TRP A 114 0.91 7.97 -9.96
C TRP A 114 -0.27 7.70 -10.90
N ASP A 115 -1.50 7.56 -10.37
CA ASP A 115 -2.73 7.43 -11.16
C ASP A 115 -3.03 8.70 -11.98
N LEU A 116 -2.55 9.86 -11.53
CA LEU A 116 -2.59 11.12 -12.29
C LEU A 116 -1.59 11.16 -13.46
N TYR A 117 -0.68 10.19 -13.54
CA TYR A 117 0.41 10.16 -14.51
C TYR A 117 0.35 8.96 -15.48
N ASP A 118 -0.62 8.04 -15.41
CA ASP A 118 -0.62 6.82 -16.24
C ASP A 118 -0.55 7.14 -17.76
N PRO A 119 0.61 6.94 -18.43
CA PRO A 119 0.78 7.21 -19.85
C PRO A 119 0.29 6.05 -20.74
N THR A 120 -0.25 4.99 -20.14
CA THR A 120 -0.49 3.70 -20.80
C THR A 120 -1.77 3.04 -20.32
N GLY A 121 -2.92 3.68 -20.56
CA GLY A 121 -4.12 2.90 -20.82
C GLY A 121 -3.84 1.87 -21.95
N PRO A 122 -4.41 0.66 -21.91
CA PRO A 122 -4.13 -0.39 -22.89
C PRO A 122 -4.50 -0.02 -24.33
N ASP A 123 -5.26 1.05 -24.53
CA ASP A 123 -5.66 1.55 -25.82
C ASP A 123 -5.43 3.08 -25.87
N GLU A 124 -4.75 3.49 -26.94
CA GLU A 124 -4.68 4.85 -27.50
C GLU A 124 -3.56 5.80 -27.08
N PHE A 125 -2.92 6.27 -28.14
CA PHE A 125 -1.71 7.06 -28.24
C PHE A 125 -2.14 8.53 -28.33
N ASP A 126 -2.48 9.15 -27.20
CA ASP A 126 -2.53 10.62 -27.10
C ASP A 126 -2.26 11.01 -25.64
N PRO A 127 -1.10 11.59 -25.30
CA PRO A 127 -0.89 12.10 -23.96
C PRO A 127 -1.89 13.23 -23.72
N ASP A 128 -2.83 13.01 -22.80
CA ASP A 128 -3.73 14.05 -22.29
C ASP A 128 -2.92 15.34 -22.00
N PRO A 129 -3.26 16.48 -22.61
CA PRO A 129 -2.52 17.73 -22.40
C PRO A 129 -2.55 18.23 -20.95
N ASP A 130 -3.38 17.63 -20.09
CA ASP A 130 -3.45 17.91 -18.66
C ASP A 130 -2.48 17.07 -17.79
N TYR A 131 -1.61 16.24 -18.39
CA TYR A 131 -0.59 15.52 -17.61
C TYR A 131 0.46 16.49 -17.02
N PRO A 132 0.78 16.36 -15.72
CA PRO A 132 1.83 17.17 -15.14
C PRO A 132 3.18 16.86 -15.81
N SER A 133 4.01 17.87 -15.99
CA SER A 133 5.41 17.67 -16.38
C SER A 133 6.18 16.84 -15.33
N ASP A 134 7.32 16.26 -15.71
CA ASP A 134 8.21 15.56 -14.75
C ASP A 134 8.58 16.48 -13.56
N GLU A 135 8.76 17.78 -13.80
CA GLU A 135 9.03 18.76 -12.76
C GLU A 135 7.84 18.93 -11.81
N GLU A 136 6.62 19.09 -12.33
CA GLU A 136 5.39 19.21 -11.53
C GLU A 136 5.13 17.93 -10.73
N PHE A 137 5.32 16.76 -11.35
CA PHE A 137 5.20 15.47 -10.67
C PHE A 137 6.23 15.34 -9.54
N ARG A 138 7.50 15.70 -9.79
CA ARG A 138 8.56 15.71 -8.76
C ARG A 138 8.24 16.64 -7.61
N LEU A 139 7.64 17.80 -7.87
CA LEU A 139 7.15 18.70 -6.83
C LEU A 139 6.01 18.08 -6.01
N SER A 140 5.09 17.34 -6.64
CA SER A 140 4.04 16.60 -5.91
C SER A 140 4.63 15.53 -5.00
N ILE A 141 5.52 14.68 -5.54
CA ILE A 141 6.21 13.65 -4.75
C ILE A 141 6.99 14.28 -3.59
N LYS A 142 7.63 15.44 -3.82
CA LYS A 142 8.32 16.19 -2.77
C LYS A 142 7.35 16.68 -1.69
N ALA A 143 6.21 17.23 -2.05
CA ALA A 143 5.19 17.68 -1.10
C ALA A 143 4.67 16.52 -0.24
N THR A 144 4.37 15.37 -0.86
CA THR A 144 3.99 14.13 -0.18
C THR A 144 5.11 13.64 0.75
N PHE A 145 6.36 13.63 0.28
CA PHE A 145 7.52 13.24 1.06
C PHE A 145 7.72 14.14 2.28
N ASP A 146 7.72 15.46 2.12
CA ASP A 146 7.94 16.41 3.21
C ASP A 146 6.83 16.31 4.27
N LYS A 147 5.58 16.06 3.85
CA LYS A 147 4.43 15.85 4.75
C LYS A 147 4.57 14.61 5.62
N TYR A 148 5.03 13.50 5.06
CA TYR A 148 4.99 12.21 5.75
C TYR A 148 6.34 11.75 6.30
N HIS A 149 7.47 12.04 5.64
CA HIS A 149 8.77 11.47 5.98
C HIS A 149 9.17 11.69 7.45
N ASN A 150 8.97 12.90 7.98
CA ASN A 150 9.31 13.19 9.38
C ASN A 150 8.36 12.52 10.39
N SER A 151 7.12 12.23 9.99
CA SER A 151 6.11 11.61 10.87
C SER A 151 6.29 10.10 11.04
N TRP A 152 7.17 9.47 10.25
CA TRP A 152 7.34 8.01 10.21
C TRP A 152 8.80 7.53 10.34
N LYS A 153 9.70 8.41 10.78
CA LYS A 153 11.12 8.13 11.01
C LYS A 153 11.42 7.20 12.21
N GLU A 154 10.46 7.02 13.11
CA GLU A 154 10.60 6.20 14.34
C GLU A 154 10.28 4.71 14.10
#